data_AF-A0A370QJI4-F1
#
_entry.id   AF-A0A370QJI4-F1
#
_cell.length_a   1.000
_cell.length_b   1.000
_cell.length_c   1.000
_cell.angle_alpha   90.00
_cell.angle_beta   90.00
_cell.angle_gamma   90.00
#
_symmetry.space_group_name_H-M   'P 1'
#
loop_
_entity.id
_entity.type
_entity.pdbx_description
1 polymer ?
#
loop_
_entity_poly.entity_id
_entity_poly.type
_entity_poly.pdbx_seq_one_letter_code
_entity_poly.pdbx_strand_id
1 'polypeptide(L)'
;MKYFLTVLLCVVSITSLLSQEHIWDTNMDFTTENIMKVVGNTPKTIYISQTVLVRDSVIVPKNITLQFTREGKFRIANEATRLIVNGPIKAGIQHIFDVGAQAVTSYRFESVSNIKMSQTNIFYPEWWGIFPDIIPGQNGDTGSNIRHHLFMKEMMLDIAASGGGTLQFSEGAYYIRDIVIDSNNITVLGKGKKTILRHDRTNFGTSTRRGGIFTIQGPTLEKYYSKVFPEGAVLAGNFLYDKEQYPIRNIVVKNLAIEWHPESSREDPTMNGLTVVNSINVKVENVHVDLAGANRAFYVGSIFDGDVTENVTIKNSTGINCRTGVFIVHGYDNKDFIRNKMSLGNIVIENNTFDLVDLPDLNLKNDHIVLKYVDTYKTGIYFIGNEFTESFMLGNSFIERNMGPVKIVNNTFNNVDMGIRSWLPGKDKRKNYNQKVTIDNNTFNNFRYFGIIVPFSEAVIKNNIFRVNQITPVPQEFTDANEEAFIASAIHIAKSPWRIFKSRQGPMDVVIENNKIEGCYLGVTPIVVQPNNDGTVKLINNEISYDGSCSTPQNDIVVTTSRRKFRTKKATIFLENNTRDTSNQNKEKASIFLDVKREKHITLIER
;
A
#
# COMPACT_ATOMS: atom_id res chain seq x y z
N MET A 1 -23.59 82.28 21.09
CA MET A 1 -22.40 81.95 21.90
C MET A 1 -22.83 80.96 22.98
N LYS A 2 -22.42 79.67 22.86
CA LYS A 2 -22.51 78.58 23.88
C LYS A 2 -23.94 78.18 24.33
N TYR A 3 -24.36 76.94 24.54
CA TYR A 3 -23.93 75.54 24.38
C TYR A 3 -25.13 74.66 24.85
N PHE A 4 -25.02 73.34 24.64
CA PHE A 4 -25.77 72.21 25.27
C PHE A 4 -27.18 71.93 24.74
N LEU A 5 -27.67 70.69 24.59
CA LEU A 5 -27.14 69.32 24.51
C LEU A 5 -28.41 68.45 24.40
N THR A 6 -28.73 67.92 23.23
CA THR A 6 -29.79 66.91 23.10
C THR A 6 -29.39 65.92 22.02
N VAL A 7 -28.66 64.87 22.44
CA VAL A 7 -28.50 63.65 21.64
C VAL A 7 -29.34 62.59 22.33
N LEU A 8 -30.54 62.39 21.79
CA LEU A 8 -31.36 61.21 21.99
C LEU A 8 -31.65 60.66 20.58
N LEU A 9 -31.61 59.33 20.46
CA LEU A 9 -31.84 58.50 19.27
C LEU A 9 -30.62 58.17 18.41
N CYS A 10 -29.86 57.18 18.88
CA CYS A 10 -29.63 55.99 18.05
C CYS A 10 -29.56 54.76 18.96
N VAL A 11 -30.70 54.09 19.09
CA VAL A 11 -30.76 52.67 19.43
C VAL A 11 -30.09 51.93 18.28
N VAL A 12 -28.79 51.71 18.39
CA VAL A 12 -28.14 50.56 17.78
C VAL A 12 -27.46 49.84 18.93
N SER A 13 -28.23 48.94 19.54
CA SER A 13 -27.71 47.86 20.35
C SER A 13 -26.83 46.99 19.46
N ILE A 14 -25.59 47.42 19.22
CA ILE A 14 -24.53 46.50 18.83
C ILE A 14 -24.22 45.72 20.09
N THR A 15 -25.04 44.72 20.40
CA THR A 15 -24.60 43.60 21.23
C THR A 15 -23.53 42.91 20.42
N SER A 16 -22.29 43.35 20.61
CA SER A 16 -21.12 42.53 20.35
C SER A 16 -21.39 41.18 21.01
N LEU A 17 -21.52 40.11 20.22
CA LEU A 17 -21.40 38.73 20.67
C LEU A 17 -19.99 38.56 21.25
N LEU A 18 -19.76 39.09 22.44
CA LEU A 18 -18.57 38.81 23.22
C LEU A 18 -18.76 37.41 23.77
N SER A 19 -18.06 36.44 23.17
CA SER A 19 -17.84 35.14 23.79
C SER A 19 -17.30 35.42 25.18
N GLN A 20 -18.07 35.14 26.24
CA GLN A 20 -17.55 35.27 27.60
C GLN A 20 -16.44 34.22 27.78
N GLU A 21 -15.26 34.70 28.12
CA GLU A 21 -14.07 33.89 28.37
C GLU A 21 -14.07 33.44 29.82
N HIS A 22 -13.77 32.16 30.06
CA HIS A 22 -13.64 31.60 31.40
C HIS A 22 -12.35 30.78 31.49
N ILE A 23 -11.50 31.03 32.49
CA ILE A 23 -10.33 30.20 32.76
C ILE A 23 -10.77 29.10 33.74
N TRP A 24 -10.55 27.84 33.39
CA TRP A 24 -10.92 26.73 34.27
C TRP A 24 -9.98 26.66 35.48
N ASP A 25 -10.49 27.07 36.64
CA ASP A 25 -9.77 27.04 37.91
C ASP A 25 -9.85 25.64 38.57
N THR A 26 -8.74 25.22 39.17
CA THR A 26 -8.51 23.97 39.91
C THR A 26 -9.45 23.73 41.09
N ASN A 27 -10.19 24.74 41.54
CA ASN A 27 -11.11 24.63 42.68
C ASN A 27 -12.44 23.93 42.34
N MET A 28 -12.67 23.58 41.06
CA MET A 28 -13.85 22.83 40.62
C MET A 28 -13.45 21.63 39.74
N ASP A 29 -14.02 20.47 40.06
CA ASP A 29 -13.86 19.27 39.24
C ASP A 29 -14.42 19.49 37.83
N PHE A 30 -13.68 19.04 36.81
CA PHE A 30 -14.08 19.13 35.41
C PHE A 30 -15.14 18.07 35.08
N THR A 31 -16.40 18.38 35.39
CA THR A 31 -17.58 17.52 35.16
C THR A 31 -18.58 18.19 34.21
N THR A 32 -19.44 17.39 33.57
CA THR A 32 -20.52 17.90 32.71
C THR A 32 -21.39 18.92 33.44
N GLU A 33 -21.76 18.65 34.69
CA GLU A 33 -22.59 19.54 35.51
C GLU A 33 -21.89 20.88 35.80
N ASN A 34 -20.62 20.83 36.20
CA ASN A 34 -19.86 22.04 36.51
C ASN A 34 -19.60 22.88 35.27
N ILE A 35 -19.33 22.25 34.12
CA ILE A 35 -19.25 22.95 32.83
C ILE A 35 -20.58 23.68 32.61
N MET A 36 -21.73 23.00 32.65
CA MET A 36 -23.03 23.64 32.43
C MET A 36 -23.32 24.79 33.40
N LYS A 37 -22.93 24.68 34.68
CA LYS A 37 -23.10 25.76 35.67
C LYS A 37 -22.27 27.01 35.33
N VAL A 38 -21.04 26.83 34.86
CA VAL A 38 -20.13 27.94 34.55
C VAL A 38 -20.54 28.67 33.27
N VAL A 39 -20.95 27.93 32.24
CA VAL A 39 -21.13 28.50 30.90
C VAL A 39 -22.59 28.67 30.46
N GLY A 40 -23.54 27.91 31.02
CA GLY A 40 -24.95 27.96 30.63
C GLY A 40 -25.18 27.61 29.15
N ASN A 41 -26.25 28.14 28.55
CA ASN A 41 -26.66 27.83 27.17
C ASN A 41 -26.10 28.79 26.10
N THR A 42 -25.19 29.70 26.45
CA THR A 42 -24.63 30.69 25.51
C THR A 42 -23.26 30.24 24.96
N PRO A 43 -22.87 30.65 23.74
CA PRO A 43 -21.54 30.36 23.22
C PRO A 43 -20.43 30.96 24.10
N LYS A 44 -19.50 30.13 24.56
CA LYS A 44 -18.41 30.55 25.46
C LYS A 44 -17.11 29.80 25.20
N THR A 45 -16.01 30.42 25.61
CA THR A 45 -14.66 29.83 25.52
C THR A 45 -14.15 29.49 26.91
N ILE A 46 -13.80 28.22 27.15
CA ILE A 46 -13.14 27.76 28.36
C ILE A 46 -11.64 27.60 28.08
N TYR A 47 -10.83 28.36 28.81
CA TYR A 47 -9.38 28.29 28.76
C TYR A 47 -8.87 27.20 29.70
N ILE A 48 -8.14 26.24 29.16
CA ILE A 48 -7.40 25.22 29.90
C ILE A 48 -5.98 25.73 30.06
N SER A 49 -5.66 26.25 31.24
CA SER A 49 -4.37 26.88 31.55
C SER A 49 -3.37 25.96 32.24
N GLN A 50 -3.83 24.83 32.75
CA GLN A 50 -3.06 23.86 33.54
C GLN A 50 -3.56 22.44 33.28
N THR A 51 -2.95 21.47 33.97
CA THR A 51 -3.41 20.08 33.90
C THR A 51 -4.73 19.91 34.62
N VAL A 52 -5.74 19.42 33.90
CA VAL A 52 -7.07 19.12 34.42
C VAL A 52 -7.29 17.62 34.38
N LEU A 53 -7.53 17.01 35.54
CA LEU A 53 -7.79 15.58 35.64
C LEU A 53 -9.26 15.27 35.33
N VAL A 54 -9.50 14.53 34.26
CA VAL A 54 -10.83 14.08 33.82
C VAL A 54 -11.14 12.74 34.49
N ARG A 55 -12.30 12.64 35.10
CA ARG A 55 -12.82 11.42 35.74
C ARG A 55 -14.19 11.09 35.17
N ASP A 56 -14.55 9.82 35.22
CA ASP A 56 -15.86 9.32 34.78
C ASP A 56 -16.19 9.78 33.35
N SER A 57 -17.47 10.04 33.06
CA SER A 57 -17.92 10.52 31.75
C SER A 57 -18.20 12.03 31.77
N VAL A 58 -17.45 12.78 30.98
CA VAL A 58 -17.55 14.22 30.85
C VAL A 58 -17.95 14.60 29.43
N ILE A 59 -19.01 15.40 29.31
CA ILE A 59 -19.54 15.89 28.04
C ILE A 59 -19.36 17.39 27.98
N VAL A 60 -18.56 17.86 27.03
CA VAL A 60 -18.43 19.27 26.68
C VAL A 60 -19.47 19.61 25.59
N PRO A 61 -20.44 20.51 25.85
CA PRO A 61 -21.50 20.83 24.89
C PRO A 61 -21.02 21.52 23.60
N LYS A 62 -21.87 21.53 22.57
CA LYS A 62 -21.59 22.14 21.25
C LYS A 62 -21.33 23.65 21.29
N ASN A 63 -21.91 24.37 22.25
CA ASN A 63 -21.73 25.82 22.40
C ASN A 63 -20.42 26.21 23.09
N ILE A 64 -19.60 25.24 23.52
CA ILE A 64 -18.37 25.49 24.29
C ILE A 64 -17.15 25.26 23.43
N THR A 65 -16.30 26.28 23.30
CA THR A 65 -14.95 26.15 22.73
C THR A 65 -13.95 25.88 23.84
N LEU A 66 -13.16 24.81 23.71
CA LEU A 66 -12.01 24.57 24.60
C LEU A 66 -10.76 25.21 23.98
N GLN A 67 -10.11 26.11 24.71
CA GLN A 67 -8.89 26.77 24.27
C GLN A 67 -7.74 26.40 25.21
N PHE A 68 -6.70 25.77 24.66
CA PHE A 68 -5.56 25.32 25.45
C PHE A 68 -4.44 26.35 25.41
N THR A 69 -3.92 26.69 26.58
CA THR A 69 -2.63 27.41 26.70
C THR A 69 -1.47 26.42 26.59
N ARG A 70 -0.22 26.90 26.65
CA ARG A 70 0.99 26.06 26.55
C ARG A 70 1.06 24.95 27.61
N GLU A 71 0.60 25.23 28.82
CA GLU A 71 0.64 24.28 29.96
C GLU A 71 -0.68 23.53 30.16
N GLY A 72 -1.69 23.87 29.37
CA GLY A 72 -3.03 23.29 29.46
C GLY A 72 -3.11 21.89 28.88
N LYS A 73 -3.64 20.94 29.66
CA LYS A 73 -3.90 19.57 29.18
C LYS A 73 -4.99 18.88 29.98
N PHE A 74 -5.70 17.96 29.35
CA PHE A 74 -6.53 16.98 30.06
C PHE A 74 -5.73 15.73 30.34
N ARG A 75 -5.75 15.29 31.61
CA ARG A 75 -5.22 13.99 32.01
C ARG A 75 -6.38 13.02 32.17
N ILE A 76 -6.36 11.91 31.46
CA ILE A 76 -7.38 10.86 31.55
C ILE A 76 -7.07 9.97 32.75
N ALA A 77 -8.00 9.85 33.71
CA ALA A 77 -7.71 9.16 34.96
C ALA A 77 -7.49 7.65 34.80
N ASN A 78 -8.28 6.98 33.95
CA ASN A 78 -8.27 5.52 33.78
C ASN A 78 -9.02 5.07 32.51
N GLU A 79 -9.00 3.76 32.21
CA GLU A 79 -9.66 3.12 31.06
C GLU A 79 -11.18 3.37 31.00
N ALA A 80 -11.84 3.61 32.13
CA ALA A 80 -13.29 3.86 32.19
C ALA A 80 -13.66 5.33 31.93
N THR A 81 -12.68 6.24 31.94
CA THR A 81 -12.91 7.67 31.76
C THR A 81 -13.30 7.98 30.31
N ARG A 82 -14.32 8.81 30.10
CA ARG A 82 -14.79 9.23 28.77
C ARG A 82 -14.86 10.75 28.71
N LEU A 83 -14.20 11.34 27.72
CA LEU A 83 -14.28 12.77 27.41
C LEU A 83 -14.94 12.93 26.03
N ILE A 84 -16.15 13.46 26.00
CA ILE A 84 -16.90 13.72 24.77
C ILE A 84 -16.93 15.23 24.53
N VAL A 85 -16.15 15.70 23.56
CA VAL A 85 -16.09 17.11 23.18
C VAL A 85 -16.98 17.35 21.97
N ASN A 86 -18.16 17.93 22.20
CA ASN A 86 -19.08 18.26 21.12
C ASN A 86 -18.86 19.65 20.51
N GLY A 87 -18.13 20.53 21.19
CA GLY A 87 -17.78 21.86 20.70
C GLY A 87 -16.35 21.93 20.10
N PRO A 88 -15.91 23.11 19.65
CA PRO A 88 -14.61 23.27 19.01
C PRO A 88 -13.43 23.16 19.98
N ILE A 89 -12.26 22.74 19.47
CA ILE A 89 -10.98 22.80 20.18
C ILE A 89 -10.05 23.78 19.47
N LYS A 90 -9.44 24.69 20.24
CA LYS A 90 -8.38 25.59 19.80
C LYS A 90 -7.11 25.25 20.58
N ALA A 91 -6.17 24.59 19.91
CA ALA A 91 -4.86 24.26 20.46
C ALA A 91 -3.79 24.39 19.38
N GLY A 92 -2.56 24.75 19.77
CA GLY A 92 -1.39 24.66 18.90
C GLY A 92 -0.89 23.22 18.76
N ILE A 93 0.30 23.06 18.18
CA ILE A 93 1.03 21.80 18.14
C ILE A 93 1.70 21.58 19.52
N GLN A 94 0.95 20.98 20.44
CA GLN A 94 1.35 20.76 21.83
C GLN A 94 0.58 19.59 22.44
N HIS A 95 1.05 19.07 23.58
CA HIS A 95 0.42 17.94 24.27
C HIS A 95 -0.79 18.41 25.09
N ILE A 96 -2.00 18.06 24.65
CA ILE A 96 -3.27 18.45 25.30
C ILE A 96 -4.06 17.28 25.88
N PHE A 97 -3.72 16.04 25.52
CA PHE A 97 -4.34 14.81 26.00
C PHE A 97 -3.29 13.87 26.60
N ASP A 98 -3.14 13.94 27.93
CA ASP A 98 -2.30 13.03 28.71
C ASP A 98 -3.04 11.72 28.98
N VAL A 99 -2.76 10.74 28.13
CA VAL A 99 -3.25 9.35 28.22
C VAL A 99 -2.25 8.43 28.93
N GLY A 100 -1.23 8.97 29.60
CA GLY A 100 -0.13 8.19 30.20
C GLY A 100 -0.49 7.38 31.45
N ALA A 101 -1.74 7.39 31.91
CA ALA A 101 -2.16 6.58 33.05
C ALA A 101 -2.11 5.08 32.69
N GLN A 102 -1.52 4.26 33.56
CA GLN A 102 -1.23 2.83 33.30
C GLN A 102 -2.46 2.01 32.86
N ALA A 103 -3.65 2.37 33.34
CA ALA A 103 -4.90 1.71 32.96
C ALA A 103 -5.46 2.17 31.60
N VAL A 104 -5.13 3.38 31.13
CA VAL A 104 -5.60 3.91 29.85
C VAL A 104 -4.90 3.21 28.69
N THR A 105 -3.58 3.03 28.77
CA THR A 105 -2.78 2.38 27.72
C THR A 105 -2.79 0.84 27.82
N SER A 106 -3.85 0.23 28.34
CA SER A 106 -3.90 -1.23 28.53
C SER A 106 -4.12 -1.94 27.18
N TYR A 107 -3.20 -2.85 26.83
CA TYR A 107 -3.19 -3.53 25.52
C TYR A 107 -4.13 -4.74 25.49
N ARG A 108 -5.43 -4.51 25.71
CA ARG A 108 -6.44 -5.58 25.69
C ARG A 108 -7.24 -5.54 24.39
N PHE A 109 -7.81 -6.68 23.99
CA PHE A 109 -8.70 -6.78 22.82
C PHE A 109 -10.01 -5.97 22.99
N GLU A 110 -10.24 -5.46 24.19
CA GLU A 110 -11.43 -4.73 24.59
C GLU A 110 -11.19 -3.21 24.75
N SER A 111 -10.00 -2.72 24.36
CA SER A 111 -9.68 -1.28 24.46
C SER A 111 -10.74 -0.43 23.76
N VAL A 112 -11.23 0.57 24.47
CA VAL A 112 -12.31 1.47 24.08
C VAL A 112 -11.78 2.90 24.16
N SER A 113 -12.06 3.71 23.15
CA SER A 113 -11.63 5.12 23.10
C SER A 113 -12.04 5.88 24.37
N ASN A 114 -11.12 6.71 24.87
CA ASN A 114 -11.38 7.61 25.98
C ASN A 114 -11.85 8.99 25.52
N ILE A 115 -11.48 9.43 24.31
CA ILE A 115 -11.76 10.78 23.81
C ILE A 115 -12.54 10.73 22.51
N LYS A 116 -13.69 11.40 22.47
CA LYS A 116 -14.50 11.58 21.26
C LYS A 116 -14.67 13.06 20.96
N MET A 117 -14.34 13.48 19.74
CA MET A 117 -14.45 14.87 19.30
C MET A 117 -15.44 14.96 18.13
N SER A 118 -16.54 15.71 18.29
CA SER A 118 -17.64 15.71 17.32
C SER A 118 -17.62 16.88 16.32
N GLN A 119 -16.84 17.94 16.59
CA GLN A 119 -16.69 19.09 15.70
C GLN A 119 -15.26 19.31 15.22
N THR A 120 -14.30 18.52 15.73
CA THR A 120 -12.90 18.59 15.34
C THR A 120 -12.63 17.55 14.27
N ASN A 121 -12.22 17.99 13.08
CA ASN A 121 -11.90 17.10 11.96
C ASN A 121 -10.39 17.03 11.68
N ILE A 122 -9.55 17.70 12.47
CA ILE A 122 -8.09 17.69 12.32
C ILE A 122 -7.48 17.26 13.65
N PHE A 123 -6.57 16.30 13.57
CA PHE A 123 -5.91 15.67 14.70
C PHE A 123 -4.40 15.77 14.49
N TYR A 124 -3.65 16.03 15.56
CA TYR A 124 -2.20 16.12 15.53
C TYR A 124 -1.63 15.07 16.49
N PRO A 125 -0.66 14.22 16.09
CA PRO A 125 0.00 13.28 17.00
C PRO A 125 0.54 13.96 18.28
N GLU A 126 0.98 15.20 18.15
CA GLU A 126 1.50 16.03 19.23
C GLU A 126 0.45 16.31 20.31
N TRP A 127 -0.85 16.29 19.97
CA TRP A 127 -1.92 16.42 20.95
C TRP A 127 -1.95 15.28 21.96
N TRP A 128 -1.48 14.08 21.59
CA TRP A 128 -1.28 12.93 22.48
C TRP A 128 0.17 12.80 22.98
N GLY A 129 1.02 13.79 22.70
CA GLY A 129 2.42 13.79 23.14
C GLY A 129 3.37 12.98 22.26
N ILE A 130 3.00 12.68 21.02
CA ILE A 130 3.86 12.04 20.03
C ILE A 130 4.49 13.14 19.18
N PHE A 131 5.73 13.52 19.51
CA PHE A 131 6.43 14.62 18.84
C PHE A 131 7.46 14.11 17.82
N PRO A 132 7.70 14.88 16.74
CA PRO A 132 8.80 14.60 15.83
C PRO A 132 10.15 14.79 16.53
N ASP A 133 11.16 14.08 16.03
CA ASP A 133 12.56 14.11 16.45
C ASP A 133 12.81 13.72 17.91
N ILE A 134 11.80 13.12 18.57
CA ILE A 134 11.92 12.53 19.90
C ILE A 134 11.96 11.01 19.78
N ILE A 135 13.04 10.41 20.27
CA ILE A 135 13.18 8.96 20.43
C ILE A 135 12.80 8.61 21.88
N PRO A 136 11.72 7.85 22.12
CA PRO A 136 11.31 7.50 23.48
C PRO A 136 12.42 6.83 24.29
N GLY A 137 12.64 7.31 25.53
CA GLY A 137 13.64 6.75 26.45
C GLY A 137 15.10 7.01 26.06
N GLN A 138 15.36 7.90 25.09
CA GLN A 138 16.71 8.22 24.61
C GLN A 138 16.91 9.74 24.49
N ASN A 139 18.17 10.18 24.37
CA ASN A 139 18.54 11.59 24.13
C ASN A 139 17.94 12.59 25.13
N GLY A 140 17.91 12.24 26.40
CA GLY A 140 17.35 13.08 27.47
C GLY A 140 15.84 12.93 27.67
N ASP A 141 15.16 12.11 26.85
CA ASP A 141 13.79 11.70 27.12
C ASP A 141 13.74 10.68 28.26
N THR A 142 13.04 11.03 29.35
CA THR A 142 12.91 10.16 30.55
C THR A 142 11.63 9.33 30.54
N GLY A 143 10.90 9.30 29.43
CA GLY A 143 9.65 8.55 29.32
C GLY A 143 9.85 7.05 29.09
N SER A 144 8.75 6.31 29.15
CA SER A 144 8.75 4.90 28.73
C SER A 144 9.12 4.77 27.25
N ASN A 145 10.01 3.83 26.94
CA ASN A 145 10.49 3.54 25.59
C ASN A 145 9.40 3.04 24.63
N ILE A 146 8.25 2.56 25.15
CA ILE A 146 7.12 2.11 24.34
C ILE A 146 6.00 3.16 24.20
N ARG A 147 6.14 4.35 24.80
CA ARG A 147 5.01 5.30 24.93
C ARG A 147 4.44 5.76 23.59
N HIS A 148 5.28 6.03 22.57
CA HIS A 148 4.79 6.48 21.26
C HIS A 148 3.90 5.43 20.60
N HIS A 149 4.24 4.15 20.77
CA HIS A 149 3.40 3.06 20.29
C HIS A 149 2.03 3.04 20.98
N LEU A 150 2.02 3.16 22.31
CA LEU A 150 0.77 3.18 23.09
C LEU A 150 -0.09 4.39 22.75
N PHE A 151 0.50 5.58 22.69
CA PHE A 151 -0.22 6.83 22.42
C PHE A 151 -0.73 6.88 20.98
N MET A 152 0.01 6.33 20.01
CA MET A 152 -0.43 6.24 18.62
C MET A 152 -1.70 5.38 18.51
N LYS A 153 -1.75 4.26 19.24
CA LYS A 153 -2.94 3.40 19.29
C LYS A 153 -4.14 4.14 19.88
N GLU A 154 -3.97 4.79 21.04
CA GLU A 154 -5.06 5.52 21.70
C GLU A 154 -5.57 6.67 20.83
N MET A 155 -4.67 7.43 20.19
CA MET A 155 -5.04 8.45 19.22
C MET A 155 -5.88 7.87 18.07
N MET A 156 -5.49 6.72 17.52
CA MET A 156 -6.25 6.11 16.42
C MET A 156 -7.64 5.63 16.87
N LEU A 157 -7.77 5.13 18.10
CA LEU A 157 -9.07 4.80 18.72
C LEU A 157 -9.96 6.03 18.85
N ASP A 158 -9.38 7.14 19.32
CA ASP A 158 -10.10 8.41 19.53
C ASP A 158 -10.55 9.04 18.20
N ILE A 159 -9.72 8.97 17.15
CA ILE A 159 -10.09 9.40 15.80
C ILE A 159 -11.25 8.54 15.27
N ALA A 160 -11.19 7.22 15.46
CA ALA A 160 -12.25 6.31 15.03
C ALA A 160 -13.58 6.60 15.75
N ALA A 161 -13.56 6.80 17.07
CA ALA A 161 -14.73 7.16 17.87
C ALA A 161 -15.32 8.53 17.47
N SER A 162 -14.48 9.41 16.93
CA SER A 162 -14.85 10.72 16.37
C SER A 162 -15.45 10.63 14.96
N GLY A 163 -15.48 9.45 14.34
CA GLY A 163 -16.03 9.21 13.00
C GLY A 163 -15.04 9.42 11.85
N GLY A 164 -13.75 9.56 12.17
CA GLY A 164 -12.67 9.80 11.23
C GLY A 164 -12.26 11.28 11.13
N GLY A 165 -11.46 11.61 10.11
CA GLY A 165 -10.97 12.97 9.85
C GLY A 165 -9.52 13.00 9.37
N THR A 166 -8.87 14.15 9.54
CA THR A 166 -7.50 14.39 9.05
C THR A 166 -6.48 14.28 10.17
N LEU A 167 -5.68 13.22 10.17
CA LEU A 167 -4.45 13.13 10.97
C LEU A 167 -3.33 13.90 10.25
N GLN A 168 -2.92 15.02 10.83
CA GLN A 168 -1.91 15.90 10.27
C GLN A 168 -0.62 15.81 11.08
N PHE A 169 0.46 15.40 10.42
CA PHE A 169 1.80 15.37 10.98
C PHE A 169 2.53 16.69 10.66
N SER A 170 3.36 17.13 11.59
CA SER A 170 4.32 18.23 11.42
C SER A 170 5.55 17.77 10.63
N GLU A 171 6.45 18.71 10.32
CA GLU A 171 7.79 18.37 9.81
C GLU A 171 8.62 17.70 10.92
N GLY A 172 9.48 16.76 10.54
CA GLY A 172 10.39 16.00 11.41
C GLY A 172 10.15 14.48 11.38
N ALA A 173 10.98 13.74 12.11
CA ALA A 173 10.96 12.28 12.14
C ALA A 173 10.21 11.73 13.38
N TYR A 174 9.09 11.06 13.15
CA TYR A 174 8.32 10.38 14.19
C TYR A 174 8.85 8.96 14.35
N TYR A 175 9.49 8.70 15.49
CA TYR A 175 9.99 7.38 15.87
C TYR A 175 8.85 6.55 16.44
N ILE A 176 8.39 5.59 15.64
CA ILE A 176 7.21 4.77 15.92
C ILE A 176 7.52 3.30 15.63
N ARG A 177 6.66 2.42 16.17
CA ARG A 177 6.64 1.02 15.75
C ARG A 177 5.87 0.87 14.44
N ASP A 178 4.62 1.31 14.46
CA ASP A 178 3.64 1.20 13.39
C ASP A 178 2.50 2.22 13.58
N ILE A 179 1.79 2.52 12.50
CA ILE A 179 0.48 3.16 12.48
C ILE A 179 -0.51 2.27 11.74
N VAL A 180 -1.69 2.07 12.33
CA VAL A 180 -2.75 1.24 11.76
C VAL A 180 -4.04 2.02 11.62
N ILE A 181 -4.53 2.07 10.38
CA ILE A 181 -5.79 2.66 9.97
C ILE A 181 -6.79 1.52 9.78
N ASP A 182 -7.75 1.43 10.69
CA ASP A 182 -8.77 0.37 10.75
C ASP A 182 -10.21 0.92 10.87
N SER A 183 -10.39 2.20 10.53
CA SER A 183 -11.70 2.89 10.51
C SER A 183 -11.87 3.72 9.24
N ASN A 184 -13.13 4.08 8.94
CA ASN A 184 -13.50 4.80 7.72
C ASN A 184 -13.11 6.28 7.77
N ASN A 185 -13.04 6.91 6.58
CA ASN A 185 -12.96 8.36 6.40
C ASN A 185 -11.71 9.01 7.04
N ILE A 186 -10.56 8.36 6.90
CA ILE A 186 -9.29 8.86 7.45
C ILE A 186 -8.44 9.47 6.34
N THR A 187 -7.98 10.69 6.55
CA THR A 187 -6.91 11.31 5.75
C THR A 187 -5.66 11.44 6.62
N VAL A 188 -4.54 10.88 6.18
CA VAL A 188 -3.23 11.12 6.78
C VAL A 188 -2.43 12.07 5.90
N LEU A 189 -1.95 13.15 6.49
CA LEU A 189 -1.28 14.24 5.77
C LEU A 189 0.03 14.63 6.47
N GLY A 190 1.13 14.64 5.74
CA GLY A 190 2.39 15.25 6.17
C GLY A 190 2.82 16.45 5.31
N LYS A 191 4.13 16.73 5.32
CA LYS A 191 4.79 17.82 4.61
C LYS A 191 5.81 17.33 3.55
N GLY A 192 5.43 16.27 2.85
CA GLY A 192 6.28 15.60 1.85
C GLY A 192 7.38 14.78 2.52
N LYS A 193 8.57 14.75 1.92
CA LYS A 193 9.74 14.06 2.50
C LYS A 193 10.20 14.62 3.86
N LYS A 194 9.69 15.77 4.28
CA LYS A 194 10.03 16.38 5.57
C LYS A 194 9.26 15.79 6.75
N THR A 195 8.17 15.08 6.51
CA THR A 195 7.48 14.31 7.55
C THR A 195 7.87 12.86 7.38
N ILE A 196 8.56 12.28 8.35
CA ILE A 196 9.09 10.91 8.25
C ILE A 196 8.45 10.06 9.34
N LEU A 197 7.82 8.96 8.96
CA LEU A 197 7.41 7.89 9.87
C LEU A 197 8.53 6.86 9.89
N ARG A 198 9.32 6.82 10.97
CA ARG A 198 10.53 6.01 11.05
C ARG A 198 10.36 4.88 12.05
N HIS A 199 10.69 3.66 11.62
CA HIS A 199 10.76 2.53 12.54
C HIS A 199 11.91 2.70 13.54
N ASP A 200 11.60 2.53 14.82
CA ASP A 200 12.59 2.57 15.90
C ASP A 200 13.01 1.15 16.34
N ARG A 201 14.11 0.68 15.74
CA ARG A 201 14.70 -0.64 16.01
C ARG A 201 15.11 -0.82 17.46
N THR A 202 15.65 0.21 18.12
CA THR A 202 16.15 0.10 19.49
C THR A 202 15.02 -0.16 20.48
N ASN A 203 13.87 0.48 20.27
CA ASN A 203 12.73 0.36 21.17
C ASN A 203 11.79 -0.81 20.82
N PHE A 204 11.71 -1.22 19.55
CA PHE A 204 10.73 -2.21 19.09
C PHE A 204 11.32 -3.49 18.47
N GLY A 205 12.64 -3.56 18.28
CA GLY A 205 13.32 -4.73 17.72
C GLY A 205 13.05 -4.93 16.23
N THR A 206 12.43 -6.07 15.88
CA THR A 206 12.05 -6.44 14.51
C THR A 206 10.54 -6.29 14.29
N SER A 207 10.09 -6.41 13.04
CA SER A 207 8.72 -6.04 12.69
C SER A 207 7.64 -6.86 13.42
N THR A 208 6.53 -6.18 13.70
CA THR A 208 5.28 -6.80 14.18
C THR A 208 4.18 -6.44 13.18
N ARG A 209 3.41 -7.44 12.69
CA ARG A 209 2.31 -7.32 11.70
C ARG A 209 2.74 -7.24 10.23
N ARG A 210 3.08 -8.39 9.66
CA ARG A 210 3.42 -8.56 8.22
C ARG A 210 4.52 -7.62 7.72
N GLY A 211 5.24 -6.96 8.63
CA GLY A 211 6.28 -6.03 8.26
C GLY A 211 5.89 -4.58 8.02
N GLY A 212 4.64 -4.14 8.16
CA GLY A 212 4.23 -2.80 7.75
C GLY A 212 4.44 -1.71 8.81
N ILE A 213 5.16 -0.62 8.49
CA ILE A 213 5.14 0.61 9.33
C ILE A 213 3.79 1.30 9.21
N PHE A 214 3.21 1.35 8.00
CA PHE A 214 1.90 1.95 7.76
C PHE A 214 0.94 0.89 7.25
N THR A 215 -0.13 0.61 7.99
CA THR A 215 -1.11 -0.41 7.61
C THR A 215 -2.50 0.18 7.51
N ILE A 216 -3.18 -0.10 6.40
CA ILE A 216 -4.60 0.16 6.17
C ILE A 216 -5.27 -1.21 6.10
N GLN A 217 -6.00 -1.58 7.15
CA GLN A 217 -6.61 -2.89 7.26
C GLN A 217 -7.93 -2.82 8.05
N GLY A 218 -9.04 -3.08 7.36
CA GLY A 218 -10.32 -3.31 8.04
C GLY A 218 -10.33 -4.62 8.82
N PRO A 219 -11.32 -4.86 9.71
CA PRO A 219 -11.42 -6.10 10.48
C PRO A 219 -11.45 -7.35 9.59
N THR A 220 -10.55 -8.30 9.84
CA THR A 220 -10.44 -9.56 9.08
C THR A 220 -10.47 -10.79 10.00
N LEU A 221 -10.91 -11.94 9.50
CA LEU A 221 -10.87 -13.23 10.19
C LEU A 221 -9.44 -13.74 10.56
N GLU A 222 -8.36 -13.05 10.15
CA GLU A 222 -6.96 -13.32 10.57
C GLU A 222 -6.82 -13.56 12.08
N LYS A 223 -7.55 -12.80 12.91
CA LYS A 223 -7.54 -12.92 14.38
C LYS A 223 -8.08 -14.27 14.88
N TYR A 224 -8.91 -14.96 14.09
CA TYR A 224 -9.37 -16.31 14.39
C TYR A 224 -8.32 -17.35 13.97
N TYR A 225 -7.66 -17.16 12.81
CA TYR A 225 -6.63 -18.08 12.34
C TYR A 225 -5.42 -18.18 13.27
N SER A 226 -4.99 -17.10 13.93
CA SER A 226 -3.94 -17.16 14.96
C SER A 226 -4.34 -17.93 16.22
N LYS A 227 -5.64 -18.18 16.45
CA LYS A 227 -6.13 -19.07 17.53
C LYS A 227 -6.21 -20.54 17.10
N VAL A 228 -6.26 -20.82 15.80
CA VAL A 228 -6.29 -22.20 15.26
C VAL A 228 -4.87 -22.71 14.98
N PHE A 229 -3.89 -21.82 14.78
CA PHE A 229 -2.46 -22.13 14.70
C PHE A 229 -1.75 -21.63 15.96
N PRO A 230 -1.52 -22.50 16.97
CA PRO A 230 -1.03 -22.11 18.31
C PRO A 230 0.39 -21.52 18.35
N GLU A 231 1.10 -21.52 17.23
CA GLU A 231 2.46 -20.97 17.07
C GLU A 231 2.47 -19.50 16.64
N GLY A 232 1.31 -18.93 16.26
CA GLY A 232 1.20 -17.53 15.84
C GLY A 232 1.01 -16.59 17.03
N ALA A 233 1.92 -15.62 17.19
CA ALA A 233 1.71 -14.53 18.14
C ALA A 233 0.38 -13.79 17.82
N VAL A 234 -0.46 -13.59 18.83
CA VAL A 234 -1.77 -12.96 18.66
C VAL A 234 -1.58 -11.48 18.30
N LEU A 235 -1.98 -11.09 17.09
CA LEU A 235 -1.86 -9.72 16.60
C LEU A 235 -3.14 -8.93 16.95
N ALA A 236 -3.13 -8.17 18.04
CA ALA A 236 -4.20 -7.22 18.36
C ALA A 236 -4.10 -6.00 17.43
N GLY A 237 -5.11 -5.73 16.58
CA GLY A 237 -5.29 -4.42 15.89
C GLY A 237 -5.75 -3.31 16.84
N ASN A 238 -6.04 -2.08 16.35
CA ASN A 238 -6.58 -1.02 17.21
C ASN A 238 -8.08 -1.23 17.51
N PHE A 239 -8.76 -2.14 16.79
CA PHE A 239 -10.19 -2.45 16.96
C PHE A 239 -10.51 -3.59 17.96
N LEU A 240 -11.62 -3.40 18.69
CA LEU A 240 -12.45 -4.48 19.25
C LEU A 240 -12.95 -5.37 18.11
N TYR A 241 -12.72 -6.68 18.20
CA TYR A 241 -13.25 -7.63 17.22
C TYR A 241 -14.55 -8.24 17.75
N ASP A 242 -15.67 -7.75 17.22
CA ASP A 242 -17.04 -8.24 17.48
C ASP A 242 -17.42 -9.46 16.61
N LYS A 243 -16.47 -9.97 15.82
CA LYS A 243 -16.62 -11.05 14.82
C LYS A 243 -17.27 -10.60 13.50
N GLU A 244 -17.47 -9.31 13.29
CA GLU A 244 -17.91 -8.79 11.99
C GLU A 244 -16.69 -8.45 11.12
N GLN A 245 -16.69 -8.96 9.88
CA GLN A 245 -15.69 -8.64 8.87
C GLN A 245 -16.30 -7.69 7.84
N TYR A 246 -15.63 -6.56 7.61
CA TYR A 246 -16.04 -5.58 6.62
C TYR A 246 -14.84 -4.76 6.12
N PRO A 247 -14.87 -4.30 4.86
CA PRO A 247 -13.84 -3.42 4.34
C PRO A 247 -14.04 -1.99 4.87
N ILE A 248 -12.96 -1.36 5.30
CA ILE A 248 -12.96 0.08 5.62
C ILE A 248 -12.91 0.93 4.35
N ARG A 249 -13.35 2.18 4.42
CA ARG A 249 -13.61 3.00 3.25
C ARG A 249 -13.02 4.41 3.35
N ASN A 250 -12.69 4.96 2.18
CA ASN A 250 -12.33 6.36 1.98
C ASN A 250 -11.09 6.76 2.78
N ILE A 251 -9.96 6.11 2.47
CA ILE A 251 -8.69 6.36 3.13
C ILE A 251 -7.76 7.13 2.19
N VAL A 252 -7.17 8.22 2.67
CA VAL A 252 -6.22 9.02 1.90
C VAL A 252 -4.92 9.12 2.67
N VAL A 253 -3.78 8.83 2.04
CA VAL A 253 -2.44 9.02 2.61
C VAL A 253 -1.66 9.90 1.66
N LYS A 254 -1.17 11.05 2.16
CA LYS A 254 -0.48 12.02 1.31
C LYS A 254 0.68 12.74 1.97
N ASN A 255 1.69 13.05 1.14
CA ASN A 255 2.80 13.93 1.48
C ASN A 255 3.59 13.47 2.72
N LEU A 256 4.11 12.26 2.74
CA LEU A 256 4.95 11.78 3.86
C LEU A 256 6.01 10.79 3.38
N ALA A 257 7.01 10.55 4.21
CA ALA A 257 7.99 9.49 4.04
C ALA A 257 7.78 8.37 5.07
N ILE A 258 8.13 7.14 4.68
CA ILE A 258 8.14 5.95 5.53
C ILE A 258 9.54 5.35 5.44
N GLU A 259 10.20 5.17 6.57
CA GLU A 259 11.58 4.73 6.63
C GLU A 259 11.77 3.57 7.61
N TRP A 260 12.41 2.50 7.14
CA TRP A 260 12.91 1.46 8.01
C TRP A 260 14.33 1.73 8.49
N HIS A 261 14.61 1.29 9.72
CA HIS A 261 15.97 1.28 10.23
C HIS A 261 16.80 0.22 9.47
N PRO A 262 18.00 0.53 8.95
CA PRO A 262 18.80 -0.40 8.14
C PRO A 262 19.10 -1.74 8.82
N GLU A 263 19.33 -1.74 10.13
CA GLU A 263 19.57 -2.98 10.87
C GLU A 263 18.32 -3.86 10.98
N SER A 264 17.12 -3.26 11.09
CA SER A 264 15.87 -4.02 11.08
C SER A 264 15.69 -4.74 9.74
N SER A 265 16.07 -4.10 8.63
CA SER A 265 15.97 -4.70 7.29
C SER A 265 16.89 -5.89 7.07
N ARG A 266 18.01 -5.96 7.79
CA ARG A 266 18.92 -7.12 7.78
C ARG A 266 18.44 -8.25 8.69
N GLU A 267 17.78 -7.92 9.79
CA GLU A 267 17.26 -8.87 10.78
C GLU A 267 15.90 -9.47 10.34
N ASP A 268 15.06 -8.69 9.65
CA ASP A 268 13.80 -9.11 9.03
C ASP A 268 13.69 -8.53 7.61
N PRO A 269 14.04 -9.30 6.56
CA PRO A 269 13.95 -8.80 5.20
C PRO A 269 12.51 -8.77 4.69
N THR A 270 11.53 -9.34 5.40
CA THR A 270 10.14 -9.50 4.91
C THR A 270 9.29 -8.22 5.04
N MET A 271 9.88 -7.16 5.56
CA MET A 271 9.20 -5.91 5.93
C MET A 271 8.64 -5.13 4.74
N ASN A 272 7.56 -4.39 5.02
CA ASN A 272 6.82 -3.57 4.06
C ASN A 272 6.79 -2.10 4.51
N GLY A 273 6.62 -1.19 3.56
CA GLY A 273 6.39 0.22 3.84
C GLY A 273 4.92 0.47 4.21
N LEU A 274 4.08 0.53 3.17
CA LEU A 274 2.64 0.78 3.28
C LEU A 274 1.83 -0.44 2.80
N THR A 275 0.94 -0.92 3.65
CA THR A 275 0.09 -2.10 3.38
C THR A 275 -1.39 -1.71 3.29
N VAL A 276 -2.09 -2.23 2.28
CA VAL A 276 -3.52 -2.02 2.01
C VAL A 276 -4.22 -3.37 1.87
N VAL A 277 -5.11 -3.68 2.82
CA VAL A 277 -5.88 -4.93 2.85
C VAL A 277 -7.30 -4.64 3.33
N ASN A 278 -8.30 -5.37 2.81
CA ASN A 278 -9.69 -5.28 3.23
C ASN A 278 -10.18 -3.82 3.35
N SER A 279 -10.06 -3.08 2.26
CA SER A 279 -10.39 -1.66 2.19
C SER A 279 -10.81 -1.21 0.79
N ILE A 280 -11.68 -0.21 0.72
CA ILE A 280 -12.23 0.32 -0.53
C ILE A 280 -12.00 1.82 -0.62
N ASN A 281 -11.67 2.32 -1.81
CA ASN A 281 -11.38 3.73 -2.08
C ASN A 281 -10.17 4.22 -1.25
N VAL A 282 -9.00 3.64 -1.54
CA VAL A 282 -7.73 4.02 -0.92
C VAL A 282 -6.90 4.83 -1.90
N LYS A 283 -6.43 6.00 -1.49
CA LYS A 283 -5.58 6.87 -2.29
C LYS A 283 -4.27 7.16 -1.58
N VAL A 284 -3.16 6.72 -2.16
CA VAL A 284 -1.78 6.99 -1.74
C VAL A 284 -1.17 7.96 -2.74
N GLU A 285 -0.80 9.16 -2.30
CA GLU A 285 -0.32 10.24 -3.18
C GLU A 285 0.91 10.94 -2.61
N ASN A 286 2.01 11.01 -3.36
CA ASN A 286 3.24 11.67 -2.89
C ASN A 286 3.76 11.07 -1.57
N VAL A 287 3.83 9.74 -1.53
CA VAL A 287 4.38 8.98 -0.40
C VAL A 287 5.74 8.39 -0.81
N HIS A 288 6.75 8.58 0.03
CA HIS A 288 8.11 8.14 -0.25
C HIS A 288 8.50 7.02 0.71
N VAL A 289 8.80 5.85 0.19
CA VAL A 289 9.17 4.69 1.00
C VAL A 289 10.63 4.37 0.79
N ASP A 290 11.39 4.30 1.89
CA ASP A 290 12.75 3.80 1.94
C ASP A 290 12.81 2.61 2.92
N LEU A 291 13.17 1.44 2.42
CA LEU A 291 13.20 0.22 3.22
C LEU A 291 14.60 -0.27 3.58
N ALA A 292 15.67 0.45 3.22
CA ALA A 292 17.05 0.04 3.48
C ALA A 292 17.35 -1.45 3.15
N GLY A 293 16.81 -1.96 2.05
CA GLY A 293 16.95 -3.33 1.54
C GLY A 293 15.80 -4.29 1.90
N ALA A 294 14.79 -3.84 2.65
CA ALA A 294 13.65 -4.70 2.98
C ALA A 294 12.68 -4.91 1.79
N ASN A 295 11.61 -5.69 2.01
CA ASN A 295 10.85 -6.32 0.93
C ASN A 295 10.08 -5.34 0.04
N ARG A 296 8.95 -4.79 0.50
CA ARG A 296 7.92 -4.23 -0.40
C ARG A 296 7.56 -2.80 -0.04
N ALA A 297 7.83 -1.84 -0.92
CA ALA A 297 7.48 -0.45 -0.66
C ALA A 297 5.95 -0.30 -0.46
N PHE A 298 5.17 -0.89 -1.38
CA PHE A 298 3.72 -0.93 -1.30
C PHE A 298 3.21 -2.36 -1.38
N TYR A 299 2.22 -2.67 -0.55
CA TYR A 299 1.53 -3.96 -0.52
C TYR A 299 0.03 -3.73 -0.69
N VAL A 300 -0.59 -4.40 -1.66
CA VAL A 300 -2.04 -4.36 -1.90
C VAL A 300 -2.54 -5.79 -1.97
N GLY A 301 -3.57 -6.14 -1.20
CA GLY A 301 -4.06 -7.51 -1.28
C GLY A 301 -5.39 -7.82 -0.64
N SER A 302 -5.89 -9.00 -1.00
CA SER A 302 -7.01 -9.68 -0.38
C SER A 302 -6.56 -11.10 -0.09
N ILE A 303 -6.58 -11.52 1.18
CA ILE A 303 -5.85 -12.71 1.64
C ILE A 303 -6.72 -13.60 2.51
N PHE A 304 -7.70 -13.06 3.20
CA PHE A 304 -8.61 -13.80 4.06
C PHE A 304 -9.95 -14.02 3.39
N ASP A 305 -10.68 -15.01 3.91
CA ASP A 305 -12.08 -15.16 3.56
C ASP A 305 -12.82 -13.86 3.89
N GLY A 306 -13.66 -13.38 2.98
CA GLY A 306 -14.41 -12.14 3.10
C GLY A 306 -13.65 -10.87 2.71
N ASP A 307 -12.35 -10.93 2.40
CA ASP A 307 -11.56 -9.72 2.10
C ASP A 307 -12.04 -9.05 0.81
N VAL A 308 -12.23 -7.73 0.87
CA VAL A 308 -12.55 -6.89 -0.28
C VAL A 308 -11.57 -5.73 -0.34
N THR A 309 -10.69 -5.73 -1.35
CA THR A 309 -9.72 -4.65 -1.59
C THR A 309 -9.92 -4.09 -3.00
N GLU A 310 -10.59 -2.95 -3.09
CA GLU A 310 -10.99 -2.36 -4.38
C GLU A 310 -10.74 -0.86 -4.44
N ASN A 311 -10.56 -0.32 -5.66
CA ASN A 311 -10.39 1.11 -5.92
C ASN A 311 -9.18 1.69 -5.17
N VAL A 312 -8.01 1.08 -5.39
CA VAL A 312 -6.74 1.51 -4.79
C VAL A 312 -5.94 2.29 -5.82
N THR A 313 -5.55 3.52 -5.50
CA THR A 313 -4.66 4.34 -6.32
C THR A 313 -3.37 4.63 -5.57
N ILE A 314 -2.22 4.29 -6.17
CA ILE A 314 -0.88 4.67 -5.70
C ILE A 314 -0.28 5.56 -6.78
N LYS A 315 -0.07 6.84 -6.48
CA LYS A 315 0.44 7.78 -7.48
C LYS A 315 1.45 8.79 -6.97
N ASN A 316 2.26 9.30 -7.89
CA ASN A 316 3.29 10.31 -7.62
C ASN A 316 4.21 9.91 -6.44
N SER A 317 4.39 8.60 -6.21
CA SER A 317 5.05 8.04 -5.04
C SER A 317 6.36 7.37 -5.42
N THR A 318 7.21 7.10 -4.44
CA THR A 318 8.51 6.47 -4.69
C THR A 318 8.75 5.29 -3.77
N GLY A 319 9.32 4.22 -4.31
CA GLY A 319 9.94 3.14 -3.53
C GLY A 319 11.42 3.08 -3.85
N ILE A 320 12.27 3.36 -2.87
CA ILE A 320 13.72 3.31 -3.00
C ILE A 320 14.29 2.34 -1.97
N ASN A 321 15.48 1.80 -2.25
CA ASN A 321 16.16 0.86 -1.36
C ASN A 321 15.20 -0.25 -0.88
N CYS A 322 14.34 -0.73 -1.77
CA CYS A 322 13.44 -1.85 -1.54
C CYS A 322 13.66 -2.91 -2.61
N ARG A 323 13.21 -4.14 -2.35
CA ARG A 323 13.32 -5.24 -3.32
C ARG A 323 12.13 -5.32 -4.26
N THR A 324 10.96 -4.92 -3.78
CA THR A 324 9.72 -4.87 -4.56
C THR A 324 9.11 -3.47 -4.48
N GLY A 325 8.76 -2.89 -5.62
CA GLY A 325 8.04 -1.61 -5.68
C GLY A 325 6.61 -1.78 -5.19
N VAL A 326 5.79 -2.50 -5.95
CA VAL A 326 4.40 -2.82 -5.56
C VAL A 326 4.16 -4.32 -5.59
N PHE A 327 3.68 -4.86 -4.49
CA PHE A 327 3.28 -6.25 -4.35
C PHE A 327 1.76 -6.37 -4.32
N ILE A 328 1.21 -7.17 -5.23
CA ILE A 328 -0.22 -7.40 -5.39
C ILE A 328 -0.51 -8.86 -5.09
N VAL A 329 -1.33 -9.13 -4.07
CA VAL A 329 -1.65 -10.51 -3.66
C VAL A 329 -3.14 -10.81 -3.67
N HIS A 330 -3.50 -11.94 -4.30
CA HIS A 330 -4.84 -12.49 -4.29
C HIS A 330 -4.88 -13.92 -3.74
N GLY A 331 -5.11 -14.02 -2.43
CA GLY A 331 -5.14 -15.28 -1.71
C GLY A 331 -3.82 -16.04 -1.77
N TYR A 332 -3.82 -17.23 -1.19
CA TYR A 332 -2.75 -18.22 -1.37
C TYR A 332 -3.38 -19.53 -1.79
N ASP A 333 -2.68 -20.30 -2.62
CA ASP A 333 -3.11 -21.63 -3.00
C ASP A 333 -3.12 -22.55 -1.77
N ASN A 334 -4.28 -22.65 -1.11
CA ASN A 334 -4.51 -23.62 -0.07
C ASN A 334 -5.82 -24.37 -0.40
N LYS A 335 -5.69 -25.65 -0.76
CA LYS A 335 -6.85 -26.50 -1.07
C LYS A 335 -7.64 -26.89 0.16
N ASP A 336 -7.04 -26.78 1.35
CA ASP A 336 -7.64 -27.23 2.60
C ASP A 336 -8.65 -26.21 3.15
N PHE A 337 -8.58 -24.95 2.69
CA PHE A 337 -9.47 -23.87 3.10
C PHE A 337 -9.82 -22.96 1.91
N ILE A 338 -10.88 -23.31 1.18
CA ILE A 338 -11.43 -22.47 0.11
C ILE A 338 -12.19 -21.31 0.74
N ARG A 339 -11.76 -20.08 0.43
CA ARG A 339 -12.43 -18.86 0.91
C ARG A 339 -13.78 -18.67 0.20
N ASN A 340 -14.85 -18.36 0.91
CA ASN A 340 -16.19 -18.15 0.35
C ASN A 340 -16.26 -16.89 -0.51
N LYS A 341 -15.63 -15.79 -0.08
CA LYS A 341 -15.68 -14.50 -0.79
C LYS A 341 -14.31 -13.84 -0.82
N MET A 342 -13.90 -13.35 -1.99
CA MET A 342 -12.75 -12.45 -2.11
C MET A 342 -12.95 -11.47 -3.27
N SER A 343 -12.47 -10.25 -3.09
CA SER A 343 -12.36 -9.29 -4.20
C SER A 343 -11.04 -8.56 -4.20
N LEU A 344 -10.43 -8.42 -5.38
CA LEU A 344 -9.24 -7.62 -5.61
C LEU A 344 -9.30 -6.97 -7.00
N GLY A 345 -9.28 -5.64 -7.07
CA GLY A 345 -9.24 -4.98 -8.37
C GLY A 345 -9.46 -3.48 -8.36
N ASN A 346 -9.57 -2.91 -9.57
CA ASN A 346 -9.60 -1.46 -9.79
C ASN A 346 -8.37 -0.78 -9.17
N ILE A 347 -7.20 -1.35 -9.42
CA ILE A 347 -5.92 -0.85 -8.90
C ILE A 347 -5.26 0.03 -9.96
N VAL A 348 -4.81 1.22 -9.54
CA VAL A 348 -4.08 2.17 -10.38
C VAL A 348 -2.73 2.48 -9.74
N ILE A 349 -1.66 2.24 -10.48
CA ILE A 349 -0.27 2.54 -10.10
C ILE A 349 0.26 3.52 -11.14
N GLU A 350 0.34 4.79 -10.79
CA GLU A 350 0.54 5.89 -11.74
C GLU A 350 1.66 6.87 -11.36
N ASN A 351 2.51 7.26 -12.31
CA ASN A 351 3.55 8.29 -12.10
C ASN A 351 4.49 8.01 -10.90
N ASN A 352 4.79 6.73 -10.63
CA ASN A 352 5.70 6.37 -9.53
C ASN A 352 7.12 6.13 -10.03
N THR A 353 8.09 6.23 -9.13
CA THR A 353 9.49 5.85 -9.39
C THR A 353 9.94 4.76 -8.44
N PHE A 354 10.48 3.68 -8.98
CA PHE A 354 11.01 2.55 -8.22
C PHE A 354 12.49 2.37 -8.53
N ASP A 355 13.34 2.49 -7.52
CA ASP A 355 14.78 2.24 -7.61
C ASP A 355 15.15 1.15 -6.60
N LEU A 356 15.37 -0.06 -7.13
CA LEU A 356 15.38 -1.28 -6.33
C LEU A 356 16.81 -1.76 -6.07
N VAL A 357 17.01 -2.39 -4.91
CA VAL A 357 18.31 -2.87 -4.45
C VAL A 357 18.28 -4.35 -4.17
N ASP A 358 19.45 -4.99 -4.22
CA ASP A 358 19.59 -6.41 -3.95
C ASP A 358 19.24 -6.72 -2.49
N LEU A 359 18.96 -8.00 -2.24
CA LEU A 359 18.79 -8.49 -0.87
C LEU A 359 20.09 -8.23 -0.09
N PRO A 360 20.04 -7.49 1.04
CA PRO A 360 21.21 -7.28 1.86
C PRO A 360 21.67 -8.60 2.48
N ASP A 361 22.94 -8.63 2.93
CA ASP A 361 23.44 -9.74 3.74
C ASP A 361 22.53 -9.94 4.97
N LEU A 362 21.91 -11.12 5.03
CA LEU A 362 20.91 -11.43 6.04
C LEU A 362 21.57 -11.84 7.35
N ASN A 363 21.15 -11.21 8.45
CA ASN A 363 21.52 -11.60 9.80
C ASN A 363 20.31 -12.28 10.45
N LEU A 364 20.18 -13.59 10.22
CA LEU A 364 19.02 -14.37 10.66
C LEU A 364 19.10 -14.64 12.17
N LYS A 365 18.69 -13.65 12.96
CA LYS A 365 18.47 -13.82 14.40
C LYS A 365 17.04 -14.27 14.75
N ASN A 366 16.13 -14.24 13.77
CA ASN A 366 14.71 -14.54 13.96
C ASN A 366 14.35 -15.88 13.32
N ASP A 367 14.10 -16.88 14.17
CA ASP A 367 13.78 -18.27 13.78
C ASP A 367 12.46 -18.40 13.01
N HIS A 368 11.60 -17.36 13.02
CA HIS A 368 10.35 -17.35 12.26
C HIS A 368 10.54 -16.96 10.78
N ILE A 369 11.74 -16.53 10.38
CA ILE A 369 12.02 -16.17 8.99
C ILE A 369 12.35 -17.43 8.20
N VAL A 370 11.42 -17.82 7.33
CA VAL A 370 11.67 -18.90 6.37
C VAL A 370 12.22 -18.30 5.08
N LEU A 371 13.55 -18.38 4.89
CA LEU A 371 14.28 -17.86 3.74
C LEU A 371 13.62 -18.18 2.39
N LYS A 372 13.01 -19.36 2.25
CA LYS A 372 12.35 -19.80 1.02
C LYS A 372 11.20 -18.90 0.55
N TYR A 373 10.64 -18.07 1.43
CA TYR A 373 9.55 -17.14 1.12
C TYR A 373 10.03 -15.68 0.93
N VAL A 374 11.34 -15.44 1.04
CA VAL A 374 11.96 -14.13 0.83
C VAL A 374 12.17 -13.93 -0.67
N ASP A 375 11.62 -12.85 -1.23
CA ASP A 375 11.72 -12.58 -2.67
C ASP A 375 13.13 -12.17 -3.11
N THR A 376 13.94 -13.10 -3.60
CA THR A 376 15.34 -12.83 -3.95
C THR A 376 15.53 -11.88 -5.12
N TYR A 377 14.46 -11.51 -5.86
CA TYR A 377 14.56 -10.68 -7.07
C TYR A 377 14.10 -9.24 -6.84
N LYS A 378 14.84 -8.31 -7.43
CA LYS A 378 14.42 -6.90 -7.56
C LYS A 378 13.26 -6.79 -8.54
N THR A 379 12.06 -6.57 -8.03
CA THR A 379 10.83 -6.58 -8.83
C THR A 379 10.10 -5.23 -8.79
N GLY A 380 9.87 -4.59 -9.93
CA GLY A 380 9.07 -3.36 -9.96
C GLY A 380 7.65 -3.59 -9.43
N ILE A 381 6.89 -4.46 -10.10
CA ILE A 381 5.55 -4.89 -9.68
C ILE A 381 5.45 -6.40 -9.70
N TYR A 382 5.02 -6.97 -8.58
CA TYR A 382 4.91 -8.42 -8.40
C TYR A 382 3.47 -8.84 -8.08
N PHE A 383 2.89 -9.65 -8.94
CA PHE A 383 1.61 -10.31 -8.73
C PHE A 383 1.80 -11.73 -8.18
N ILE A 384 1.20 -12.02 -7.03
CA ILE A 384 1.26 -13.32 -6.37
C ILE A 384 -0.13 -13.80 -5.96
N GLY A 385 -0.27 -15.11 -5.78
CA GLY A 385 -1.53 -15.71 -5.36
C GLY A 385 -2.50 -15.88 -6.52
N ASN A 386 -2.99 -17.11 -6.67
CA ASN A 386 -3.95 -17.49 -7.70
C ASN A 386 -4.94 -18.52 -7.15
N GLU A 387 -5.37 -18.39 -5.89
CA GLU A 387 -6.19 -19.39 -5.23
C GLU A 387 -7.45 -19.74 -6.03
N PHE A 388 -8.27 -18.76 -6.40
CA PHE A 388 -9.33 -18.86 -7.40
C PHE A 388 -9.68 -17.44 -7.83
N THR A 389 -9.69 -17.15 -9.12
CA THR A 389 -9.92 -15.79 -9.66
C THR A 389 -11.24 -15.66 -10.42
N GLU A 390 -11.98 -16.77 -10.54
CA GLU A 390 -13.32 -16.84 -11.11
C GLU A 390 -14.28 -17.38 -10.06
N SER A 391 -15.52 -16.90 -10.10
CA SER A 391 -16.59 -17.42 -9.24
C SER A 391 -17.05 -18.81 -9.70
N PHE A 392 -17.43 -19.69 -8.77
CA PHE A 392 -17.88 -21.05 -9.10
C PHE A 392 -18.77 -21.67 -8.01
N MET A 393 -19.48 -22.75 -8.35
CA MET A 393 -20.22 -23.58 -7.39
C MET A 393 -19.32 -24.69 -6.83
N LEU A 394 -19.31 -24.84 -5.50
CA LEU A 394 -18.68 -25.95 -4.77
C LEU A 394 -19.76 -26.67 -3.95
N GLY A 395 -20.26 -27.80 -4.47
CA GLY A 395 -21.46 -28.43 -3.92
C GLY A 395 -22.65 -27.46 -3.99
N ASN A 396 -23.25 -27.16 -2.84
CA ASN A 396 -24.36 -26.19 -2.72
C ASN A 396 -23.89 -24.77 -2.36
N SER A 397 -22.58 -24.54 -2.21
CA SER A 397 -22.03 -23.22 -1.84
C SER A 397 -21.55 -22.47 -3.07
N PHE A 398 -21.88 -21.19 -3.17
CA PHE A 398 -21.33 -20.30 -4.19
C PHE A 398 -20.05 -19.65 -3.67
N ILE A 399 -18.96 -19.83 -4.41
CA ILE A 399 -17.67 -19.21 -4.14
C ILE A 399 -17.56 -17.94 -4.99
N GLU A 400 -17.61 -16.78 -4.33
CA GLU A 400 -17.60 -15.46 -4.96
C GLU A 400 -16.16 -14.95 -5.13
N ARG A 401 -15.83 -14.59 -6.38
CA ARG A 401 -14.57 -13.95 -6.75
C ARG A 401 -14.84 -12.78 -7.68
N ASN A 402 -14.38 -11.60 -7.27
CA ASN A 402 -14.42 -10.40 -8.08
C ASN A 402 -13.01 -9.90 -8.34
N MET A 403 -12.60 -9.95 -9.61
CA MET A 403 -11.24 -9.60 -10.04
C MET A 403 -11.32 -8.43 -11.00
N GLY A 404 -11.05 -7.23 -10.49
CA GLY A 404 -11.10 -6.00 -11.29
C GLY A 404 -9.77 -5.74 -12.03
N PRO A 405 -9.77 -4.79 -12.99
CA PRO A 405 -8.58 -4.43 -13.76
C PRO A 405 -7.47 -3.82 -12.92
N VAL A 406 -6.24 -3.92 -13.45
CA VAL A 406 -5.05 -3.25 -12.92
C VAL A 406 -4.42 -2.38 -14.00
N LYS A 407 -4.15 -1.11 -13.67
CA LYS A 407 -3.51 -0.14 -14.56
C LYS A 407 -2.16 0.28 -14.00
N ILE A 408 -1.13 0.17 -14.81
CA ILE A 408 0.27 0.49 -14.50
C ILE A 408 0.72 1.52 -15.54
N VAL A 409 0.73 2.80 -15.15
CA VAL A 409 0.82 3.92 -16.10
C VAL A 409 1.91 4.90 -15.71
N ASN A 410 2.74 5.35 -16.66
CA ASN A 410 3.73 6.42 -16.45
C ASN A 410 4.75 6.16 -15.32
N ASN A 411 5.01 4.90 -14.96
CA ASN A 411 5.98 4.59 -13.91
C ASN A 411 7.39 4.48 -14.49
N THR A 412 8.39 4.75 -13.64
CA THR A 412 9.80 4.51 -13.94
C THR A 412 10.34 3.40 -13.04
N PHE A 413 10.94 2.38 -13.64
CA PHE A 413 11.58 1.25 -12.97
C PHE A 413 13.09 1.29 -13.26
N ASN A 414 13.91 1.41 -12.23
CA ASN A 414 15.36 1.46 -12.34
C ASN A 414 16.00 0.25 -11.65
N ASN A 415 17.05 -0.30 -12.26
CA ASN A 415 17.92 -1.32 -11.68
C ASN A 415 17.20 -2.60 -11.21
N VAL A 416 16.11 -2.94 -11.88
CA VAL A 416 15.27 -4.09 -11.54
C VAL A 416 15.83 -5.38 -12.13
N ASP A 417 15.61 -6.52 -11.49
CA ASP A 417 15.80 -7.81 -12.17
C ASP A 417 14.63 -8.07 -13.12
N MET A 418 13.43 -7.70 -12.66
CA MET A 418 12.17 -7.85 -13.35
C MET A 418 11.32 -6.59 -13.18
N GLY A 419 10.93 -5.93 -14.27
CA GLY A 419 10.05 -4.77 -14.18
C GLY A 419 8.67 -5.16 -13.65
N ILE A 420 7.97 -6.05 -14.36
CA ILE A 420 6.66 -6.56 -13.95
C ILE A 420 6.65 -8.08 -14.09
N ARG A 421 6.22 -8.79 -13.04
CA ARG A 421 6.11 -10.26 -13.08
C ARG A 421 4.91 -10.79 -12.32
N SER A 422 4.52 -12.03 -12.63
CA SER A 422 3.57 -12.78 -11.81
C SER A 422 3.97 -14.25 -11.65
N TRP A 423 3.32 -14.93 -10.71
CA TRP A 423 3.31 -16.40 -10.70
C TRP A 423 2.64 -16.99 -11.93
N LEU A 424 3.05 -18.21 -12.28
CA LEU A 424 2.46 -18.99 -13.35
C LEU A 424 1.23 -19.76 -12.86
N PRO A 425 0.15 -19.80 -13.65
CA PRO A 425 -1.03 -20.56 -13.29
C PRO A 425 -0.77 -22.07 -13.23
N GLY A 426 -1.40 -22.74 -12.26
CA GLY A 426 -1.34 -24.19 -12.05
C GLY A 426 -2.38 -24.99 -12.86
N LYS A 427 -2.61 -26.26 -12.50
CA LYS A 427 -3.51 -27.17 -13.25
C LYS A 427 -4.99 -26.76 -13.24
N ASP A 428 -5.48 -26.12 -12.18
CA ASP A 428 -6.89 -25.79 -12.03
C ASP A 428 -7.25 -24.55 -12.85
N LYS A 429 -8.23 -24.69 -13.76
CA LYS A 429 -8.67 -23.64 -14.68
C LYS A 429 -9.17 -22.36 -14.00
N ARG A 430 -9.58 -22.43 -12.74
CA ARG A 430 -10.07 -21.29 -11.95
C ARG A 430 -8.94 -20.49 -11.30
N LYS A 431 -7.70 -20.95 -11.39
CA LYS A 431 -6.49 -20.37 -10.79
C LYS A 431 -5.67 -19.52 -11.75
N ASN A 432 -6.34 -18.87 -12.70
CA ASN A 432 -5.69 -18.06 -13.73
C ASN A 432 -5.62 -16.59 -13.33
N TYR A 433 -4.68 -15.79 -13.83
CA TYR A 433 -4.81 -14.33 -13.71
C TYR A 433 -5.73 -13.81 -14.81
N ASN A 434 -7.03 -13.76 -14.53
CA ASN A 434 -8.07 -13.28 -15.45
C ASN A 434 -8.34 -11.77 -15.36
N GLN A 435 -7.57 -11.06 -14.55
CA GLN A 435 -7.63 -9.60 -14.53
C GLN A 435 -7.09 -9.05 -15.84
N LYS A 436 -7.78 -8.06 -16.40
CA LYS A 436 -7.22 -7.24 -17.46
C LYS A 436 -6.13 -6.33 -16.89
N VAL A 437 -4.91 -6.47 -17.41
CA VAL A 437 -3.77 -5.65 -17.00
C VAL A 437 -3.39 -4.69 -18.12
N THR A 438 -3.33 -3.39 -17.82
CA THR A 438 -2.87 -2.36 -18.76
C THR A 438 -1.53 -1.80 -18.29
N ILE A 439 -0.53 -1.87 -19.14
CA ILE A 439 0.85 -1.43 -18.92
C ILE A 439 1.15 -0.37 -19.99
N ASP A 440 1.02 0.90 -19.62
CA ASP A 440 1.02 2.03 -20.56
C ASP A 440 2.07 3.09 -20.20
N ASN A 441 2.88 3.50 -21.17
CA ASN A 441 3.80 4.63 -21.05
C ASN A 441 4.79 4.52 -19.86
N ASN A 442 5.20 3.30 -19.49
CA ASN A 442 6.20 3.10 -18.44
C ASN A 442 7.63 3.10 -19.03
N THR A 443 8.60 3.47 -18.22
CA THR A 443 10.03 3.41 -18.55
C THR A 443 10.72 2.36 -17.69
N PHE A 444 11.42 1.43 -18.32
CA PHE A 444 12.23 0.39 -17.68
C PHE A 444 13.70 0.64 -18.01
N ASN A 445 14.50 1.04 -17.03
CA ASN A 445 15.91 1.32 -17.20
C ASN A 445 16.76 0.23 -16.51
N ASN A 446 17.71 -0.33 -17.26
CA ASN A 446 18.71 -1.28 -16.78
C ASN A 446 18.10 -2.50 -16.07
N PHE A 447 17.09 -3.11 -16.68
CA PHE A 447 16.55 -4.36 -16.16
C PHE A 447 17.49 -5.54 -16.46
N ARG A 448 17.62 -6.50 -15.54
CA ARG A 448 18.59 -7.60 -15.65
C ARG A 448 18.10 -8.75 -16.53
N TYR A 449 16.88 -9.24 -16.29
CA TYR A 449 16.34 -10.44 -16.94
C TYR A 449 15.08 -10.14 -17.75
N PHE A 450 14.14 -9.39 -17.17
CA PHE A 450 12.85 -9.13 -17.81
C PHE A 450 12.40 -7.69 -17.63
N GLY A 451 11.96 -7.05 -18.70
CA GLY A 451 11.12 -5.85 -18.57
C GLY A 451 9.75 -6.26 -18.02
N ILE A 452 9.07 -7.16 -18.73
CA ILE A 452 7.77 -7.72 -18.35
C ILE A 452 7.80 -9.24 -18.56
N ILE A 453 7.40 -10.02 -17.55
CA ILE A 453 7.18 -11.47 -17.66
C ILE A 453 5.85 -11.89 -17.03
N VAL A 454 4.81 -12.07 -17.85
CA VAL A 454 3.45 -12.26 -17.34
C VAL A 454 2.62 -13.27 -18.15
N PRO A 455 1.77 -14.09 -17.51
CA PRO A 455 0.83 -15.01 -18.12
C PRO A 455 -0.63 -14.51 -18.10
N PHE A 456 -0.85 -13.19 -18.03
CA PHE A 456 -2.20 -12.61 -17.93
C PHE A 456 -3.06 -13.03 -19.12
N SER A 457 -4.31 -13.42 -18.86
CA SER A 457 -5.28 -13.75 -19.92
C SER A 457 -5.50 -12.59 -20.86
N GLU A 458 -5.64 -11.38 -20.30
CA GLU A 458 -5.88 -10.15 -21.04
C GLU A 458 -4.83 -9.11 -20.66
N ALA A 459 -4.05 -8.64 -21.64
CA ALA A 459 -3.02 -7.63 -21.40
C ALA A 459 -2.95 -6.60 -22.53
N VAL A 460 -2.76 -5.34 -22.16
CA VAL A 460 -2.45 -4.25 -23.10
C VAL A 460 -1.13 -3.64 -22.67
N ILE A 461 -0.10 -3.79 -23.50
CA ILE A 461 1.27 -3.35 -23.25
C ILE A 461 1.62 -2.35 -24.34
N LYS A 462 1.57 -1.07 -24.02
CA LYS A 462 1.74 -0.04 -25.05
C LYS A 462 2.54 1.17 -24.60
N ASN A 463 3.17 1.84 -25.57
CA ASN A 463 3.92 3.08 -25.39
C ASN A 463 5.07 2.96 -24.36
N ASN A 464 5.49 1.75 -23.97
CA ASN A 464 6.53 1.58 -22.96
C ASN A 464 7.91 1.73 -23.59
N ILE A 465 8.88 2.18 -22.79
CA ILE A 465 10.28 2.28 -23.18
C ILE A 465 11.10 1.30 -22.34
N PHE A 466 11.82 0.41 -23.00
CA PHE A 466 12.71 -0.57 -22.39
C PHE A 466 14.15 -0.22 -22.76
N ARG A 467 15.00 0.03 -21.78
CA ARG A 467 16.42 0.34 -21.98
C ARG A 467 17.29 -0.61 -21.17
N VAL A 468 18.27 -1.21 -21.83
CA VAL A 468 19.25 -2.08 -21.17
C VAL A 468 20.62 -1.92 -21.79
N ASN A 469 21.65 -1.74 -20.96
CA ASN A 469 23.03 -1.73 -21.46
C ASN A 469 23.40 -3.09 -22.05
N GLN A 470 23.18 -4.16 -21.27
CA GLN A 470 23.30 -5.55 -21.71
C GLN A 470 22.39 -6.44 -20.89
N ILE A 471 21.49 -7.14 -21.57
CA ILE A 471 20.60 -8.08 -20.90
C ILE A 471 21.38 -9.32 -20.45
N THR A 472 21.10 -9.78 -19.23
CA THR A 472 21.74 -10.97 -18.67
C THR A 472 20.86 -12.19 -18.94
N PRO A 473 21.42 -13.33 -19.38
CA PRO A 473 20.68 -14.58 -19.43
C PRO A 473 20.10 -14.94 -18.07
N VAL A 474 18.96 -15.62 -18.08
CA VAL A 474 18.30 -16.09 -16.86
C VAL A 474 19.16 -17.17 -16.19
N PRO A 475 19.45 -17.07 -14.88
CA PRO A 475 20.20 -18.10 -14.16
C PRO A 475 19.48 -19.45 -14.19
N GLN A 476 20.25 -20.54 -14.14
CA GLN A 476 19.68 -21.89 -14.08
C GLN A 476 18.75 -22.05 -12.86
N GLU A 477 19.12 -21.47 -11.72
CA GLU A 477 18.32 -21.47 -10.49
C GLU A 477 16.92 -20.86 -10.67
N PHE A 478 16.80 -19.80 -11.49
CA PHE A 478 15.48 -19.24 -11.82
C PHE A 478 14.64 -20.22 -12.64
N THR A 479 15.29 -20.95 -13.54
CA THR A 479 14.67 -21.99 -14.37
C THR A 479 14.22 -23.17 -13.52
N ASP A 480 14.98 -23.51 -12.47
CA ASP A 480 14.66 -24.57 -11.52
C ASP A 480 13.55 -24.12 -10.55
N ALA A 481 13.55 -22.87 -10.10
CA ALA A 481 12.50 -22.31 -9.23
C ALA A 481 11.14 -22.11 -9.93
N ASN A 482 11.15 -21.87 -11.24
CA ASN A 482 9.93 -21.74 -12.05
C ASN A 482 9.69 -22.94 -12.98
N GLU A 483 10.50 -23.99 -12.84
CA GLU A 483 10.42 -25.29 -13.53
C GLU A 483 9.99 -25.17 -15.03
N GLU A 484 10.82 -24.56 -15.91
CA GLU A 484 10.99 -24.66 -17.39
C GLU A 484 11.45 -23.32 -18.08
N ALA A 485 12.08 -23.45 -19.26
CA ALA A 485 12.95 -22.51 -19.98
C ALA A 485 12.37 -21.12 -20.36
N PHE A 486 12.43 -20.15 -19.45
CA PHE A 486 12.29 -18.74 -19.79
C PHE A 486 13.59 -18.18 -20.36
N ILE A 487 13.46 -17.34 -21.39
CA ILE A 487 14.56 -16.63 -22.01
C ILE A 487 14.40 -15.17 -21.64
N ALA A 488 15.46 -14.54 -21.14
CA ALA A 488 15.49 -13.12 -20.79
C ALA A 488 15.03 -12.28 -22.00
N SER A 489 14.19 -11.28 -21.76
CA SER A 489 13.63 -10.44 -22.82
C SER A 489 13.10 -9.11 -22.28
N ALA A 490 12.85 -8.13 -23.16
CA ALA A 490 12.16 -6.91 -22.76
C ALA A 490 10.69 -7.25 -22.42
N ILE A 491 10.03 -8.00 -23.29
CA ILE A 491 8.65 -8.44 -23.12
C ILE A 491 8.61 -9.96 -23.28
N HIS A 492 8.16 -10.66 -22.23
CA HIS A 492 7.90 -12.09 -22.22
C HIS A 492 6.43 -12.34 -21.85
N ILE A 493 5.62 -12.68 -22.85
CA ILE A 493 4.24 -13.09 -22.63
C ILE A 493 4.20 -14.61 -22.52
N ALA A 494 4.16 -15.06 -21.27
CA ALA A 494 4.49 -16.42 -20.87
C ALA A 494 3.26 -17.31 -20.77
N LYS A 495 3.34 -18.52 -21.29
CA LYS A 495 2.38 -19.59 -20.99
C LYS A 495 3.03 -20.61 -20.07
N SER A 496 2.32 -21.03 -19.02
CA SER A 496 2.80 -22.08 -18.12
C SER A 496 3.21 -23.34 -18.90
N PRO A 497 4.44 -23.83 -18.71
CA PRO A 497 4.89 -25.06 -19.35
C PRO A 497 4.07 -26.28 -18.88
N TRP A 498 3.52 -27.04 -19.83
CA TRP A 498 2.60 -28.14 -19.56
C TRP A 498 3.25 -29.26 -18.76
N ARG A 499 4.52 -29.57 -18.97
CA ARG A 499 5.16 -30.73 -18.32
C ARG A 499 5.12 -30.60 -16.80
N ILE A 500 5.28 -29.38 -16.30
CA ILE A 500 5.38 -29.04 -14.89
C ILE A 500 4.04 -28.59 -14.33
N PHE A 501 3.49 -27.49 -14.86
CA PHE A 501 2.30 -26.87 -14.28
C PHE A 501 1.01 -27.63 -14.59
N LYS A 502 1.04 -28.52 -15.60
CA LYS A 502 -0.15 -29.18 -16.17
C LYS A 502 -1.28 -28.18 -16.47
N SER A 503 -0.92 -26.93 -16.76
CA SER A 503 -1.87 -25.84 -17.00
C SER A 503 -2.14 -25.66 -18.48
N ARG A 504 -3.39 -25.32 -18.81
CA ARG A 504 -3.77 -24.86 -20.15
C ARG A 504 -4.00 -23.34 -20.19
N GLN A 505 -3.79 -22.65 -19.08
CA GLN A 505 -4.03 -21.22 -18.96
C GLN A 505 -2.86 -20.43 -19.55
N GLY A 506 -3.10 -19.14 -19.75
CA GLY A 506 -2.12 -18.22 -20.29
C GLY A 506 -2.77 -17.16 -21.19
N PRO A 507 -1.94 -16.45 -21.97
CA PRO A 507 -2.32 -15.25 -22.71
C PRO A 507 -3.38 -15.49 -23.79
N MET A 508 -4.58 -14.94 -23.62
CA MET A 508 -5.73 -15.15 -24.51
C MET A 508 -5.95 -13.97 -25.46
N ASP A 509 -5.93 -12.73 -24.95
CA ASP A 509 -6.04 -11.52 -25.75
C ASP A 509 -4.97 -10.52 -25.32
N VAL A 510 -3.94 -10.38 -26.14
CA VAL A 510 -2.78 -9.54 -25.81
C VAL A 510 -2.50 -8.54 -26.93
N VAL A 511 -2.32 -7.28 -26.54
CA VAL A 511 -1.89 -6.20 -27.42
C VAL A 511 -0.53 -5.71 -26.96
N ILE A 512 0.45 -5.71 -27.86
CA ILE A 512 1.79 -5.16 -27.69
C ILE A 512 1.98 -4.11 -28.77
N GLU A 513 1.89 -2.84 -28.41
CA GLU A 513 1.76 -1.74 -29.36
C GLU A 513 2.66 -0.53 -29.06
N ASN A 514 3.31 0.05 -30.06
CA ASN A 514 4.08 1.30 -29.91
C ASN A 514 5.16 1.25 -28.81
N ASN A 515 5.71 0.08 -28.48
CA ASN A 515 6.79 0.00 -27.49
C ASN A 515 8.13 0.27 -28.15
N LYS A 516 9.03 0.95 -27.43
CA LYS A 516 10.42 1.18 -27.84
C LYS A 516 11.35 0.33 -26.99
N ILE A 517 12.17 -0.49 -27.64
CA ILE A 517 13.10 -1.41 -26.99
C ILE A 517 14.52 -1.08 -27.45
N GLU A 518 15.38 -0.66 -26.52
CA GLU A 518 16.72 -0.14 -26.81
C GLU A 518 17.76 -0.93 -26.00
N GLY A 519 18.81 -1.42 -26.66
CA GLY A 519 19.95 -2.01 -25.95
C GLY A 519 20.61 -3.21 -26.59
N CYS A 520 21.36 -3.95 -25.78
CA CYS A 520 22.12 -5.13 -26.19
C CYS A 520 21.44 -6.44 -25.77
N TYR A 521 21.01 -7.24 -26.75
CA TYR A 521 20.26 -8.50 -26.56
C TYR A 521 21.06 -9.73 -27.03
N LEU A 522 22.31 -9.87 -26.56
CA LEU A 522 23.20 -10.95 -27.00
C LEU A 522 22.63 -12.33 -26.65
N GLY A 523 22.35 -13.13 -27.68
CA GLY A 523 21.89 -14.51 -27.52
C GLY A 523 20.46 -14.66 -26.97
N VAL A 524 19.69 -13.57 -26.91
CA VAL A 524 18.29 -13.59 -26.45
C VAL A 524 17.39 -12.76 -27.36
N THR A 525 16.07 -12.93 -27.25
CA THR A 525 15.10 -12.26 -28.10
C THR A 525 14.41 -11.12 -27.34
N PRO A 526 14.33 -9.90 -27.88
CA PRO A 526 13.65 -8.76 -27.24
C PRO A 526 12.17 -9.02 -26.90
N ILE A 527 11.40 -9.61 -27.81
CA ILE A 527 9.98 -9.92 -27.62
C ILE A 527 9.74 -11.42 -27.79
N VAL A 528 9.25 -12.07 -26.74
CA VAL A 528 8.86 -13.49 -26.75
C VAL A 528 7.39 -13.62 -26.40
N VAL A 529 6.64 -14.34 -27.24
CA VAL A 529 5.20 -14.54 -27.08
C VAL A 529 4.85 -16.02 -27.12
N GLN A 530 4.12 -16.47 -26.11
CA GLN A 530 3.60 -17.83 -25.98
C GLN A 530 2.08 -17.77 -25.77
N PRO A 531 1.29 -17.68 -26.85
CA PRO A 531 -0.14 -17.51 -26.72
C PRO A 531 -0.83 -18.76 -26.17
N ASN A 532 -2.01 -18.56 -25.60
CA ASN A 532 -2.92 -19.64 -25.24
C ASN A 532 -3.52 -20.29 -26.50
N ASN A 533 -4.13 -21.47 -26.34
CA ASN A 533 -4.85 -22.12 -27.43
C ASN A 533 -6.06 -21.27 -27.82
N ASP A 534 -6.16 -20.99 -29.12
CA ASP A 534 -7.13 -20.07 -29.72
C ASP A 534 -6.97 -18.60 -29.28
N GLY A 535 -5.81 -18.27 -28.68
CA GLY A 535 -5.48 -16.92 -28.27
C GLY A 535 -5.15 -16.02 -29.45
N THR A 536 -5.38 -14.73 -29.26
CA THR A 536 -5.06 -13.65 -30.18
C THR A 536 -3.97 -12.76 -29.59
N VAL A 537 -2.94 -12.50 -30.39
CA VAL A 537 -1.89 -11.53 -30.04
C VAL A 537 -1.72 -10.53 -31.17
N LYS A 538 -1.66 -9.25 -30.81
CA LYS A 538 -1.38 -8.15 -31.74
C LYS A 538 -0.02 -7.54 -31.40
N LEU A 539 0.87 -7.49 -32.39
CA LEU A 539 2.18 -6.87 -32.31
C LEU A 539 2.21 -5.75 -33.36
N ILE A 540 2.07 -4.50 -32.91
CA ILE A 540 1.82 -3.36 -33.80
C ILE A 540 2.81 -2.24 -33.50
N ASN A 541 3.49 -1.70 -34.52
CA ASN A 541 4.32 -0.49 -34.41
C ASN A 541 5.41 -0.54 -33.31
N ASN A 542 5.93 -1.72 -32.95
CA ASN A 542 7.02 -1.79 -31.98
C ASN A 542 8.35 -1.48 -32.67
N GLU A 543 9.22 -0.73 -31.99
CA GLU A 543 10.55 -0.33 -32.47
C GLU A 543 11.63 -0.97 -31.61
N ILE A 544 12.55 -1.68 -32.25
CA ILE A 544 13.67 -2.36 -31.60
C ILE A 544 14.98 -1.76 -32.11
N SER A 545 15.74 -1.14 -31.23
CA SER A 545 16.99 -0.45 -31.54
C SER A 545 18.16 -1.12 -30.83
N TYR A 546 19.13 -1.62 -31.60
CA TYR A 546 20.34 -2.24 -31.06
C TYR A 546 21.48 -1.24 -30.97
N ASP A 547 22.24 -1.34 -29.88
CA ASP A 547 23.54 -0.68 -29.78
C ASP A 547 24.50 -1.24 -30.84
N GLY A 548 25.16 -0.37 -31.60
CA GLY A 548 26.06 -0.74 -32.70
C GLY A 548 27.31 -1.51 -32.25
N SER A 549 27.61 -1.52 -30.95
CA SER A 549 28.65 -2.36 -30.37
C SER A 549 28.22 -3.81 -30.11
N CYS A 550 26.93 -4.12 -30.28
CA CYS A 550 26.36 -5.42 -29.94
C CYS A 550 26.05 -6.27 -31.16
N SER A 551 26.22 -7.60 -31.03
CA SER A 551 25.68 -8.51 -32.04
C SER A 551 24.16 -8.53 -31.96
N THR A 552 23.52 -8.35 -33.11
CA THR A 552 22.08 -8.45 -33.24
C THR A 552 21.64 -9.90 -33.00
N PRO A 553 20.57 -10.12 -32.24
CA PRO A 553 20.02 -11.47 -32.07
C PRO A 553 19.53 -12.03 -33.40
N GLN A 554 19.39 -13.35 -33.48
CA GLN A 554 18.92 -14.01 -34.70
C GLN A 554 17.51 -13.56 -35.10
N ASN A 555 16.66 -13.28 -34.11
CA ASN A 555 15.29 -12.87 -34.31
C ASN A 555 14.91 -11.77 -33.31
N ASP A 556 14.19 -10.76 -33.77
CA ASP A 556 13.71 -9.64 -32.96
C ASP A 556 12.45 -10.03 -32.16
N ILE A 557 11.58 -10.81 -32.79
CA ILE A 557 10.33 -11.32 -32.24
C ILE A 557 10.27 -12.83 -32.41
N VAL A 558 9.98 -13.55 -31.33
CA VAL A 558 9.73 -15.00 -31.36
C VAL A 558 8.31 -15.27 -30.89
N VAL A 559 7.53 -15.96 -31.72
CA VAL A 559 6.22 -16.51 -31.34
C VAL A 559 6.34 -18.01 -31.29
N THR A 560 6.14 -18.58 -30.10
CA THR A 560 6.28 -20.03 -29.88
C THR A 560 4.93 -20.67 -29.63
N THR A 561 4.61 -21.70 -30.41
CA THR A 561 3.50 -22.60 -30.09
C THR A 561 3.95 -24.05 -30.11
N SER A 562 3.58 -24.79 -29.05
CA SER A 562 3.96 -26.20 -28.95
C SER A 562 2.85 -27.02 -28.31
N ARG A 563 2.27 -27.95 -29.09
CA ARG A 563 1.30 -28.92 -28.56
C ARG A 563 1.89 -29.79 -27.44
N ARG A 564 3.21 -30.02 -27.43
CA ARG A 564 3.88 -30.85 -26.41
C ARG A 564 4.28 -30.02 -25.18
N LYS A 565 4.94 -28.88 -25.38
CA LYS A 565 5.44 -28.03 -24.28
C LYS A 565 4.38 -27.13 -23.68
N PHE A 566 3.54 -26.47 -24.49
CA PHE A 566 2.59 -25.44 -24.04
C PHE A 566 1.11 -25.77 -24.27
N ARG A 567 0.80 -26.91 -24.91
CA ARG A 567 -0.56 -27.31 -25.31
C ARG A 567 -1.31 -26.34 -26.23
N THR A 568 -0.63 -25.33 -26.76
CA THR A 568 -1.18 -24.44 -27.78
C THR A 568 -1.18 -25.17 -29.13
N LYS A 569 -2.38 -25.38 -29.70
CA LYS A 569 -2.58 -25.98 -31.02
C LYS A 569 -2.92 -24.97 -32.09
N LYS A 570 -3.57 -23.86 -31.73
CA LYS A 570 -3.93 -22.78 -32.65
C LYS A 570 -3.75 -21.44 -31.95
N ALA A 571 -3.37 -20.41 -32.68
CA ALA A 571 -3.36 -19.02 -32.23
C ALA A 571 -3.44 -18.09 -33.45
N THR A 572 -3.93 -16.87 -33.24
CA THR A 572 -3.98 -15.81 -34.25
C THR A 572 -2.98 -14.72 -33.89
N ILE A 573 -2.09 -14.37 -34.81
CA ILE A 573 -1.07 -13.35 -34.60
C ILE A 573 -1.27 -12.26 -35.65
N PHE A 574 -1.51 -11.03 -35.19
CA PHE A 574 -1.54 -9.84 -36.03
C PHE A 574 -0.19 -9.13 -35.95
N LEU A 575 0.41 -8.87 -37.10
CA LEU A 575 1.68 -8.18 -37.24
C LEU A 575 1.50 -6.97 -38.14
N GLU A 576 1.91 -5.80 -37.65
CA GLU A 576 1.81 -4.56 -38.43
C GLU A 576 2.98 -3.63 -38.05
N ASN A 577 3.74 -3.16 -39.04
CA ASN A 577 4.75 -2.09 -38.90
C ASN A 577 5.76 -2.23 -37.74
N ASN A 578 6.12 -3.45 -37.33
CA ASN A 578 7.21 -3.64 -36.36
C ASN A 578 8.56 -3.40 -37.05
N THR A 579 9.40 -2.57 -36.46
CA THR A 579 10.66 -2.13 -37.06
C THR A 579 11.86 -2.44 -36.19
N ARG A 580 13.00 -2.64 -36.84
CA ARG A 580 14.30 -2.72 -36.21
C ARG A 580 15.21 -1.60 -36.74
N ASP A 581 16.10 -1.14 -35.89
CA ASP A 581 17.21 -0.25 -36.24
C ASP A 581 18.47 -0.73 -35.52
N THR A 582 19.62 -0.62 -36.17
CA THR A 582 20.94 -0.77 -35.56
C THR A 582 21.57 0.60 -35.58
N SER A 583 21.98 1.14 -34.42
CA SER A 583 22.43 2.53 -34.31
C SER A 583 23.31 2.93 -35.51
N ASN A 584 22.81 3.86 -36.35
CA ASN A 584 23.38 4.36 -37.62
C ASN A 584 22.87 3.73 -38.94
N GLN A 585 21.73 3.03 -38.99
CA GLN A 585 21.12 2.56 -40.25
C GLN A 585 19.65 3.02 -40.42
N ASN A 586 19.09 2.79 -41.62
CA ASN A 586 17.68 3.05 -41.89
C ASN A 586 16.80 2.02 -41.14
N LYS A 587 15.61 2.43 -40.69
CA LYS A 587 14.63 1.50 -40.10
C LYS A 587 14.26 0.39 -41.10
N GLU A 588 14.41 -0.85 -40.69
CA GLU A 588 14.02 -2.05 -41.44
C GLU A 588 12.84 -2.76 -40.76
N LYS A 589 12.21 -3.72 -41.45
CA LYS A 589 11.19 -4.59 -40.84
C LYS A 589 11.84 -5.50 -39.79
N ALA A 590 11.24 -5.61 -38.61
CA ALA A 590 11.71 -6.52 -37.58
C ALA A 590 11.60 -7.98 -38.05
N SER A 591 12.63 -8.78 -37.76
CA SER A 591 12.68 -10.21 -38.01
C SER A 591 11.77 -10.98 -37.04
N ILE A 592 11.04 -11.95 -37.57
CA ILE A 592 10.04 -12.71 -36.84
C ILE A 592 10.27 -14.19 -37.05
N PHE A 593 10.38 -14.93 -35.94
CA PHE A 593 10.46 -16.38 -35.95
C PHE A 593 9.20 -16.99 -35.34
N LEU A 594 8.53 -17.80 -36.16
CA LEU A 594 7.43 -18.64 -35.71
C LEU A 594 7.99 -20.02 -35.35
N ASP A 595 8.20 -20.28 -34.06
CA ASP A 595 8.53 -21.62 -33.57
C ASP A 595 7.25 -22.48 -33.53
N VAL A 596 6.87 -22.97 -34.71
CA VAL A 596 5.69 -23.81 -34.93
C VAL A 596 6.13 -25.15 -35.50
N LYS A 597 5.81 -26.25 -34.80
CA LYS A 597 6.04 -27.60 -35.37
C LYS A 597 5.21 -27.89 -36.63
N ARG A 598 4.18 -27.09 -36.92
CA ARG A 598 3.29 -27.20 -38.09
C ARG A 598 2.68 -25.81 -38.38
N GLU A 599 2.98 -25.20 -39.52
CA GLU A 599 2.54 -23.83 -39.86
C GLU A 599 1.01 -23.65 -39.90
N LYS A 600 0.23 -24.67 -40.27
CA LYS A 600 -1.26 -24.66 -40.30
C LYS A 600 -1.96 -24.42 -38.94
N HIS A 601 -1.18 -24.16 -37.91
CA HIS A 601 -1.59 -23.98 -36.52
C HIS A 601 -1.38 -22.55 -36.03
N ILE A 602 -0.84 -21.64 -36.84
CA ILE A 602 -0.90 -20.21 -36.56
C ILE A 602 -1.57 -19.53 -37.74
N THR A 603 -2.59 -18.72 -37.44
CA THR A 603 -3.12 -17.76 -38.41
C THR A 603 -2.30 -16.49 -38.28
N LEU A 604 -1.36 -16.29 -39.21
CA LEU A 604 -0.58 -15.07 -39.30
C LEU A 604 -1.34 -14.08 -40.18
N ILE A 605 -1.59 -12.88 -39.67
CA ILE A 605 -2.21 -11.77 -40.41
C ILE A 605 -1.18 -10.63 -40.40
N GLU A 606 -0.46 -10.48 -41.52
CA GLU A 606 0.44 -9.35 -41.74
C GLU A 606 -0.31 -8.24 -42.49
N ARG A 607 -0.16 -7.00 -42.03
CA ARG A 607 -0.70 -5.80 -42.67
C ARG A 607 0.41 -4.79 -42.95
#